data_AF-A0A821FF23-F1
#
_entry.id   AF-A0A821FF23-F1
#
_cell.length_a   1.000
_cell.length_b   1.000
_cell.length_c   1.000
_cell.angle_alpha   90.00
_cell.angle_beta   90.00
_cell.angle_gamma   90.00
#
_symmetry.space_group_name_H-M   'P 1'
#
loop_
_entity.id
_entity.type
_entity.pdbx_description
1 polymer ?
#
loop_
_entity_poly.entity_id
_entity_poly.type
_entity_poly.pdbx_seq_one_letter_code
_entity_poly.pdbx_strand_id
1 'polypeptide(L)'
;MGGPAYIDGKSHPETDNFLPCKFVIGGITYSSAENYFQCAKTTNEADRNMVLMSGSGCSAWAAGQRVKVRSDWESVKVDEMYKGNLAKFQQNEDLRNALLSSGNSSICFSGSTSFWNYWNGLILERIRAELRQNGEEDVRHALKIRDMMEKFSHQNK
;
A
#
# COMPACT_ATOMS: atom_id res chain seq x y z
N MET A 1 6.82 9.79 0.21
CA MET A 1 5.82 8.76 -0.13
C MET A 1 5.35 9.08 -1.52
N GLY A 2 5.36 8.09 -2.41
CA GLY A 2 5.13 8.28 -3.83
C GLY A 2 6.35 7.92 -4.67
N GLY A 3 6.11 7.71 -5.95
CA GLY A 3 7.09 7.24 -6.91
C GLY A 3 6.97 5.73 -7.18
N PRO A 4 7.11 5.31 -8.44
CA PRO A 4 7.07 3.89 -8.79
C PRO A 4 8.26 3.13 -8.23
N ALA A 5 8.05 1.84 -8.02
CA ALA A 5 9.12 0.89 -7.81
C ALA A 5 9.95 0.70 -9.08
N TYR A 6 11.17 0.20 -8.86
CA TYR A 6 12.05 -0.31 -9.88
C TYR A 6 12.20 -1.82 -9.72
N ILE A 7 12.03 -2.54 -10.82
CA ILE A 7 12.18 -4.00 -10.91
C ILE A 7 13.08 -4.25 -12.12
N ASP A 8 14.24 -4.90 -11.91
CA ASP A 8 15.27 -5.11 -12.93
C ASP A 8 15.65 -3.83 -13.69
N GLY A 9 15.75 -2.71 -12.96
CA GLY A 9 16.11 -1.39 -13.50
C GLY A 9 14.99 -0.69 -14.29
N LYS A 10 13.80 -1.29 -14.42
CA LYS A 10 12.65 -0.69 -15.09
C LYS A 10 11.69 -0.08 -14.07
N SER A 11 11.13 1.07 -14.40
CA SER A 11 10.10 1.73 -13.59
C SER A 11 8.74 1.07 -13.81
N HIS A 12 8.00 0.86 -12.72
CA HIS A 12 6.68 0.24 -12.71
C HIS A 12 5.62 1.21 -12.14
N PRO A 13 5.02 2.10 -12.96
CA PRO A 13 4.05 3.12 -12.54
C PRO A 13 2.87 2.59 -11.70
N GLU A 14 2.39 1.39 -12.01
CA GLU A 14 1.31 0.68 -11.32
C GLU A 14 1.56 0.49 -9.83
N THR A 15 2.83 0.49 -9.40
CA THR A 15 3.25 0.28 -8.01
C THR A 15 3.20 1.55 -7.17
N ASP A 16 3.00 2.72 -7.78
CA ASP A 16 2.97 3.98 -7.03
C ASP A 16 1.69 4.07 -6.17
N ASN A 17 1.87 4.28 -4.86
CA ASN A 17 0.77 4.49 -3.91
C ASN A 17 -0.07 5.74 -4.26
N PHE A 18 0.52 6.69 -5.00
CA PHE A 18 -0.09 7.96 -5.39
C PHE A 18 -0.85 7.85 -6.72
N LEU A 19 -0.68 6.74 -7.45
CA LEU A 19 -1.35 6.51 -8.73
C LEU A 19 -2.89 6.59 -8.55
N PRO A 20 -3.58 7.47 -9.31
CA PRO A 20 -5.03 7.54 -9.29
C PRO A 20 -5.64 6.21 -9.74
N CYS A 21 -6.45 5.60 -8.87
CA CYS A 21 -7.20 4.38 -9.14
C CYS A 21 -8.38 4.28 -8.17
N LYS A 22 -9.50 3.71 -8.61
CA LYS A 22 -10.68 3.55 -7.76
C LYS A 22 -10.74 2.13 -7.22
N PHE A 23 -11.04 2.00 -5.94
CA PHE A 23 -11.34 0.72 -5.29
C PHE A 23 -12.21 0.97 -4.06
N VAL A 24 -12.93 -0.07 -3.62
CA VAL A 24 -13.90 0.00 -2.53
C VAL A 24 -13.41 -0.85 -1.35
N ILE A 25 -13.43 -0.28 -0.14
CA ILE A 25 -13.24 -1.01 1.12
C ILE A 25 -14.34 -0.56 2.09
N GLY A 26 -15.08 -1.52 2.66
CA GLY A 26 -16.15 -1.20 3.63
C GLY A 26 -17.25 -0.31 3.07
N GLY A 27 -17.54 -0.39 1.77
CA GLY A 27 -18.54 0.46 1.10
C GLY A 27 -18.06 1.87 0.75
N ILE A 28 -16.81 2.23 1.07
CA ILE A 28 -16.22 3.54 0.75
C ILE A 28 -15.32 3.40 -0.47
N THR A 29 -15.48 4.30 -1.45
CA THR A 29 -14.64 4.38 -2.64
C THR A 29 -13.45 5.30 -2.41
N TYR A 30 -12.24 4.79 -2.58
CA TYR A 30 -10.99 5.53 -2.46
C TYR A 30 -10.41 5.84 -3.85
N SER A 31 -9.64 6.93 -3.95
CA SER A 31 -9.08 7.41 -5.24
C SER A 31 -7.60 7.09 -5.47
N SER A 32 -6.93 6.52 -4.47
CA SER A 32 -5.58 5.92 -4.57
C SER A 32 -5.27 5.16 -3.28
N ALA A 33 -4.20 4.35 -3.26
CA ALA A 33 -3.74 3.69 -2.03
C ALA A 33 -3.37 4.72 -0.95
N GLU A 34 -2.77 5.84 -1.34
CA GLU A 34 -2.48 6.97 -0.44
C GLU A 34 -3.76 7.59 0.16
N ASN A 35 -4.82 7.75 -0.63
CA ASN A 35 -6.10 8.28 -0.15
C ASN A 35 -6.71 7.38 0.93
N TYR A 36 -6.71 6.06 0.70
CA TYR A 36 -7.09 5.08 1.72
C TYR A 36 -6.21 5.18 2.97
N PHE A 37 -4.88 5.17 2.79
CA PHE A 37 -3.92 5.18 3.88
C PHE A 37 -4.09 6.39 4.80
N GLN A 38 -4.26 7.58 4.22
CA GLN A 38 -4.49 8.79 4.99
C GLN A 38 -5.87 8.81 5.67
N CYS A 39 -6.91 8.21 5.06
CA CYS A 39 -8.22 8.03 5.70
C CYS A 39 -8.12 7.08 6.91
N ALA A 40 -7.41 5.97 6.78
CA ALA A 40 -7.23 4.96 7.83
C ALA A 40 -6.46 5.48 9.06
N LYS A 41 -5.69 6.55 8.87
CA LYS A 41 -4.96 7.25 9.94
C LYS A 41 -5.86 8.04 10.90
N THR A 42 -7.07 8.41 10.46
CA THR A 42 -7.98 9.33 11.16
C THR A 42 -8.74 8.66 12.31
N THR A 43 -9.12 9.46 13.31
CA THR A 43 -9.91 9.03 14.49
C THR A 43 -11.37 9.44 14.44
N ASN A 44 -11.74 10.37 13.55
CA ASN A 44 -13.07 10.94 13.46
C ASN A 44 -13.50 11.07 12.00
N GLU A 45 -14.81 11.20 11.81
CA GLU A 45 -15.42 11.22 10.48
C GLU A 45 -15.12 12.51 9.70
N ALA A 46 -15.01 13.66 10.38
CA ALA A 46 -14.73 14.93 9.72
C ALA A 46 -13.35 14.93 9.04
N ASP A 47 -12.32 14.47 9.75
CA ASP A 47 -10.97 14.30 9.20
C ASP A 47 -10.97 13.27 8.07
N ARG A 48 -11.69 12.16 8.24
CA ARG A 48 -11.79 11.11 7.23
C ARG A 48 -12.40 11.64 5.94
N ASN A 49 -13.52 12.37 6.05
CA ASN A 49 -14.22 12.96 4.90
C ASN A 49 -13.36 14.03 4.22
N MET A 50 -12.66 14.87 4.99
CA MET A 50 -11.71 15.84 4.43
C MET A 50 -10.63 15.16 3.57
N VAL A 51 -10.01 14.09 4.09
CA VAL A 51 -8.99 13.34 3.33
C VAL A 51 -9.61 12.65 2.13
N LEU A 52 -10.74 11.97 2.31
CA LEU A 52 -11.43 11.24 1.25
C LEU A 52 -11.72 12.17 0.05
N MET A 53 -12.26 13.35 0.33
CA MET A 53 -12.64 14.35 -0.68
C MET A 53 -11.44 15.07 -1.32
N SER A 54 -10.23 14.96 -0.77
CA SER A 54 -9.03 15.59 -1.33
C SER A 54 -8.51 14.92 -2.61
N GLY A 55 -9.00 13.72 -2.95
CA GLY A 55 -8.60 12.99 -4.14
C GLY A 55 -7.33 12.15 -3.92
N SER A 56 -6.53 11.97 -4.97
CA SER A 56 -5.39 11.05 -5.00
C SER A 56 -4.04 11.72 -4.72
N GLY A 57 -3.04 10.89 -4.41
CA GLY A 57 -1.63 11.29 -4.39
C GLY A 57 -1.31 12.42 -3.41
N CYS A 58 -0.66 13.48 -3.91
CA CYS A 58 -0.15 14.58 -3.07
C CYS A 58 -1.26 15.30 -2.28
N SER A 59 -2.46 15.44 -2.86
CA SER A 59 -3.59 16.09 -2.20
C SER A 59 -4.06 15.31 -0.97
N ALA A 60 -4.21 13.99 -1.11
CA ALA A 60 -4.49 13.08 0.02
C ALA A 60 -3.41 13.13 1.08
N TRP A 61 -2.14 13.03 0.66
CA TRP A 61 -1.02 13.09 1.58
C TRP A 61 -1.02 14.39 2.40
N ALA A 62 -1.22 15.54 1.74
CA ALA A 62 -1.23 16.85 2.37
C ALA A 62 -2.43 17.03 3.33
N ALA A 63 -3.63 16.59 2.94
CA ALA A 63 -4.80 16.59 3.81
C ALA A 63 -4.58 15.72 5.05
N GLY A 64 -4.00 14.53 4.85
CA GLY A 64 -3.68 13.58 5.91
C GLY A 64 -2.67 14.11 6.92
N GLN A 65 -1.79 15.07 6.57
CA GLN A 65 -0.86 15.65 7.54
C GLN A 65 -1.55 16.52 8.61
N ARG A 66 -2.82 16.89 8.40
CA ARG A 66 -3.57 17.80 9.28
C ARG A 66 -4.55 17.09 10.22
N VAL A 67 -4.66 15.77 10.12
CA VAL A 67 -5.68 14.99 10.84
C VAL A 67 -5.22 14.56 12.23
N LYS A 68 -6.19 14.27 13.10
CA LYS A 68 -5.91 13.61 14.38
C LYS A 68 -5.62 12.12 14.16
N VAL A 69 -4.35 11.77 14.36
CA VAL A 69 -3.82 10.42 14.18
C VAL A 69 -4.28 9.48 15.31
N ARG A 70 -4.66 8.25 14.95
CA ARG A 70 -5.00 7.18 15.91
C ARG A 70 -3.79 6.79 16.77
N SER A 71 -4.03 6.44 18.03
CA SER A 71 -2.97 6.19 19.01
C SER A 71 -2.09 4.98 18.71
N ASP A 72 -2.65 3.98 18.03
CA ASP A 72 -1.97 2.74 17.63
C ASP A 72 -1.36 2.79 16.22
N TRP A 73 -1.32 3.98 15.59
CA TRP A 73 -0.93 4.15 14.19
C TRP A 73 0.42 3.54 13.83
N GLU A 74 1.42 3.72 14.70
CA GLU A 74 2.76 3.20 14.46
C GLU A 74 2.78 1.67 14.34
N SER A 75 1.90 0.96 15.06
CA SER A 75 1.77 -0.50 15.02
C SER A 75 0.97 -1.02 13.82
N VAL A 76 0.09 -0.21 13.22
CA VAL A 76 -0.85 -0.65 12.18
C VAL A 76 -0.56 -0.09 10.79
N LYS A 77 0.26 0.96 10.67
CA LYS A 77 0.48 1.67 9.39
C LYS A 77 0.96 0.76 8.24
N VAL A 78 1.79 -0.25 8.53
CA VAL A 78 2.27 -1.18 7.51
C VAL A 78 1.14 -2.09 7.02
N ASP A 79 0.28 -2.55 7.92
CA ASP A 79 -0.90 -3.36 7.59
C ASP A 79 -1.95 -2.55 6.80
N GLU A 80 -2.20 -1.30 7.17
CA GLU A 80 -3.09 -0.41 6.42
C GLU A 80 -2.56 -0.10 5.01
N MET A 81 -1.24 0.09 4.84
CA MET A 81 -0.64 0.26 3.52
C MET A 81 -0.80 -0.99 2.64
N TYR A 82 -0.67 -2.18 3.24
CA TYR A 82 -0.92 -3.46 2.56
C TYR A 82 -2.38 -3.60 2.13
N LYS A 83 -3.34 -3.34 3.02
CA LYS A 83 -4.79 -3.43 2.71
C LYS A 83 -5.17 -2.53 1.54
N GLY A 84 -4.73 -1.27 1.56
CA GLY A 84 -5.02 -0.30 0.50
C GLY A 84 -4.45 -0.74 -0.86
N ASN A 85 -3.20 -1.20 -0.88
CA ASN A 85 -2.58 -1.70 -2.10
C ASN A 85 -3.19 -3.02 -2.59
N LEU A 86 -3.50 -3.95 -1.69
CA LEU A 86 -4.14 -5.21 -2.06
C LEU A 86 -5.49 -4.94 -2.74
N ALA A 87 -6.34 -4.10 -2.16
CA ALA A 87 -7.63 -3.74 -2.75
C ALA A 87 -7.47 -3.03 -4.10
N LYS A 88 -6.49 -2.12 -4.22
CA LYS A 88 -6.12 -1.49 -5.50
C LYS A 88 -5.85 -2.55 -6.57
N PHE A 89 -4.97 -3.53 -6.32
CA PHE A 89 -4.65 -4.54 -7.31
C PHE A 89 -5.78 -5.56 -7.52
N GLN A 90 -6.54 -5.94 -6.49
CA GLN A 90 -7.67 -6.86 -6.64
C GLN A 90 -8.80 -6.29 -7.50
N GLN A 91 -9.01 -4.97 -7.47
CA GLN A 91 -10.15 -4.32 -8.13
C GLN A 91 -9.78 -3.59 -9.43
N ASN A 92 -8.49 -3.54 -9.79
CA ASN A 92 -8.00 -2.93 -11.02
C ASN A 92 -7.18 -3.95 -11.80
N GLU A 93 -7.83 -4.68 -12.72
CA GLU A 93 -7.24 -5.81 -13.45
C GLU A 93 -6.00 -5.41 -14.25
N ASP A 94 -5.99 -4.23 -14.89
CA ASP A 94 -4.84 -3.73 -15.65
C ASP A 94 -3.60 -3.55 -14.75
N LEU A 95 -3.80 -2.97 -13.55
CA LEU A 95 -2.72 -2.77 -12.58
C LEU A 95 -2.22 -4.12 -12.03
N ARG A 96 -3.14 -5.06 -11.78
CA ARG A 96 -2.79 -6.42 -11.35
C ARG A 96 -1.94 -7.11 -12.40
N ASN A 97 -2.37 -7.09 -13.65
CA ASN A 97 -1.68 -7.73 -14.75
C ASN A 97 -0.28 -7.13 -14.96
N ALA A 98 -0.16 -5.80 -14.87
CA ALA A 98 1.13 -5.11 -14.90
C ALA A 98 2.07 -5.59 -13.78
N LEU A 99 1.60 -5.63 -12.52
CA LEU A 99 2.38 -6.12 -11.39
C LEU A 99 2.79 -7.60 -11.56
N LEU A 100 1.88 -8.46 -12.01
CA LEU A 100 2.16 -9.89 -12.20
C LEU A 100 3.15 -10.12 -13.35
N SER A 101 3.12 -9.28 -14.38
CA SER A 101 4.03 -9.33 -15.52
C SER A 101 5.46 -8.90 -15.18
N SER A 102 5.69 -8.31 -14.01
CA SER A 102 7.00 -7.80 -13.57
C SER A 102 7.98 -8.90 -13.14
N GLY A 103 7.61 -10.18 -13.28
CA GLY A 103 8.45 -11.32 -12.93
C GLY A 103 8.60 -11.54 -11.42
N ASN A 104 9.69 -12.19 -11.02
CA ASN A 104 9.95 -12.59 -9.62
C ASN A 104 11.05 -11.77 -8.93
N SER A 105 11.63 -10.81 -9.63
CA SER A 105 12.73 -10.00 -9.12
C SER A 105 12.28 -9.10 -7.97
N SER A 106 13.22 -8.73 -7.10
CA SER A 106 12.96 -7.87 -5.96
C SER A 106 12.41 -6.51 -6.37
N ILE A 107 11.51 -5.97 -5.55
CA ILE A 107 10.84 -4.70 -5.79
C ILE A 107 11.52 -3.61 -4.96
N CYS A 108 12.17 -2.65 -5.63
CA CYS A 108 12.96 -1.62 -4.98
C CYS A 108 12.30 -0.24 -5.10
N PHE A 109 12.30 0.55 -4.03
CA PHE A 109 11.81 1.93 -4.02
C PHE A 109 12.92 2.92 -3.66
N SER A 110 12.85 4.11 -4.24
CA SER A 110 13.74 5.24 -3.92
C SER A 110 13.01 6.57 -3.70
N GLY A 111 11.69 6.64 -3.95
CA GLY A 111 10.89 7.88 -3.87
C GLY A 111 10.37 8.27 -2.48
N SER A 112 10.74 7.54 -1.42
CA SER A 112 10.25 7.79 -0.06
C SER A 112 11.36 7.68 1.00
N THR A 113 10.98 7.75 2.27
CA THR A 113 11.89 7.51 3.40
C THR A 113 12.39 6.07 3.38
N SER A 114 13.56 5.79 3.98
CA SER A 114 14.12 4.43 4.04
C SER A 114 13.15 3.41 4.62
N PHE A 115 12.34 3.81 5.60
CA PHE A 115 11.27 3.00 6.17
C PHE A 115 10.25 2.57 5.10
N TRP A 116 9.70 3.52 4.35
CA TRP A 116 8.68 3.22 3.35
C TRP A 116 9.26 2.58 2.09
N ASN A 117 10.51 2.88 1.73
CA ASN A 117 11.17 2.20 0.62
C ASN A 117 11.29 0.70 0.90
N TYR A 118 11.66 0.34 2.13
CA TYR A 118 11.74 -1.05 2.56
C TYR A 118 10.36 -1.73 2.60
N TRP A 119 9.39 -1.13 3.31
CA TRP A 119 8.08 -1.75 3.48
C TRP A 119 7.25 -1.79 2.21
N ASN A 120 7.27 -0.76 1.36
CA ASN A 120 6.54 -0.80 0.09
C ASN A 120 7.03 -1.94 -0.81
N GLY A 121 8.34 -2.18 -0.87
CA GLY A 121 8.91 -3.31 -1.61
C GLY A 121 8.36 -4.65 -1.12
N LEU A 122 8.46 -4.91 0.19
CA LEU A 122 7.94 -6.13 0.80
C LEU A 122 6.42 -6.28 0.64
N ILE A 123 5.65 -5.22 0.84
CA ILE A 123 4.20 -5.23 0.68
C ILE A 123 3.83 -5.65 -0.75
N LEU A 124 4.49 -5.09 -1.76
CA LEU A 124 4.22 -5.44 -3.15
C LEU A 124 4.69 -6.84 -3.50
N GLU A 125 5.81 -7.31 -2.95
CA GLU A 125 6.24 -8.70 -3.13
C GLU A 125 5.22 -9.69 -2.54
N ARG A 126 4.69 -9.38 -1.35
CA ARG A 126 3.62 -10.17 -0.73
C ARG A 126 2.37 -10.17 -1.59
N ILE A 127 1.89 -9.01 -2.01
CA ILE A 127 0.69 -8.89 -2.88
C ILE A 127 0.90 -9.64 -4.19
N ARG A 128 2.06 -9.50 -4.82
CA ARG A 128 2.40 -10.18 -6.08
C ARG A 128 2.35 -11.69 -5.90
N ALA A 129 2.91 -12.23 -4.82
CA ALA A 129 2.85 -13.67 -4.51
C ALA A 129 1.40 -14.14 -4.25
N GLU A 130 0.63 -13.40 -3.44
CA GLU A 130 -0.77 -13.73 -3.11
C GLU A 130 -1.70 -13.70 -4.34
N LEU A 131 -1.46 -12.78 -5.29
CA LEU A 131 -2.28 -12.63 -6.49
C LEU A 131 -1.89 -13.57 -7.62
N ARG A 132 -0.64 -14.05 -7.64
CA ARG A 132 -0.13 -14.97 -8.67
C ARG A 132 -0.54 -16.41 -8.40
N GLN A 133 -0.46 -16.84 -7.14
CA GLN A 133 -0.87 -18.18 -6.70
C GLN A 133 -0.13 -19.34 -7.42
N ASN A 134 1.16 -19.19 -7.73
CA ASN A 134 1.96 -20.20 -8.43
C ASN A 134 2.47 -21.36 -7.53
N GLY A 135 1.67 -21.79 -6.55
CA GLY A 135 1.99 -22.93 -5.69
C GLY A 135 2.80 -22.57 -4.43
N GLU A 136 3.54 -23.56 -3.90
CA GLU A 136 4.12 -23.51 -2.55
C GLU A 136 5.13 -22.38 -2.32
N GLU A 137 5.85 -21.96 -3.36
CA GLU A 137 6.86 -20.89 -3.27
C GLU A 137 6.22 -19.54 -2.96
N ASP A 138 5.18 -19.15 -3.70
CA ASP A 138 4.44 -17.91 -3.47
C ASP A 138 3.79 -17.92 -2.07
N VAL A 139 3.21 -19.05 -1.66
CA VAL A 139 2.62 -19.21 -0.32
C VAL A 139 3.69 -18.97 0.75
N ARG A 140 4.85 -19.61 0.63
CA ARG A 140 5.95 -19.46 1.60
C ARG A 140 6.46 -18.02 1.66
N HIS A 141 6.62 -17.37 0.51
CA HIS A 141 7.11 -15.99 0.44
C HIS A 141 6.12 -15.01 1.07
N ALA A 142 4.82 -15.13 0.74
CA ALA A 142 3.76 -14.31 1.33
C ALA A 142 3.68 -14.49 2.85
N LEU A 143 3.74 -15.74 3.35
CA LEU A 143 3.73 -16.03 4.78
C LEU A 143 4.93 -15.42 5.51
N LYS A 144 6.13 -15.53 4.93
CA LYS A 144 7.35 -14.92 5.51
C LYS A 144 7.18 -13.41 5.70
N ILE A 145 6.66 -12.71 4.69
CA ILE A 145 6.46 -11.25 4.77
C ILE A 145 5.34 -10.91 5.75
N ARG A 146 4.26 -11.70 5.80
CA ARG A 146 3.19 -11.54 6.80
C ARG A 146 3.75 -11.64 8.22
N ASP A 147 4.57 -12.64 8.51
CA ASP A 147 5.21 -12.80 9.83
C ASP A 147 6.12 -11.61 10.18
N MET A 148 6.81 -11.03 9.19
CA MET A 148 7.59 -9.80 9.39
C MET A 148 6.71 -8.60 9.75
N MET A 149 5.56 -8.45 9.08
CA MET A 149 4.59 -7.39 9.40
C MET A 149 3.98 -7.59 10.80
N GLU A 150 3.67 -8.83 11.19
CA GLU A 150 3.17 -9.14 12.53
C GLU A 150 4.20 -8.82 13.62
N LYS A 151 5.47 -9.16 13.41
CA LYS A 151 6.56 -8.77 14.31
C LYS A 151 6.71 -7.27 14.42
N PHE A 152 6.67 -6.56 13.30
CA PHE A 152 6.70 -5.10 13.28
C PHE A 152 5.54 -4.51 14.10
N SER A 153 4.32 -5.00 13.89
CA SER A 153 3.15 -4.53 14.65
C SER A 153 3.35 -4.74 16.15
N HIS A 154 3.75 -5.94 16.59
CA HIS A 154 3.97 -6.25 18.00
C HIS A 154 5.06 -5.40 18.67
N GLN A 155 6.11 -5.04 17.94
CA GLN A 155 7.20 -4.21 18.46
C GLN A 155 6.80 -2.74 18.65
N ASN A 156 5.72 -2.29 18.01
CA ASN A 156 5.28 -0.89 18.00
C ASN A 156 3.91 -0.69 18.69
N LYS A 157 3.41 -1.71 19.41
CA LYS A 157 2.20 -1.63 20.24
C LYS A 157 2.44 -0.87 21.55
#